data_AF-A0A3A8ZBW7-F1
#
_entry.id   AF-A0A3A8ZBW7-F1
#
_cell.length_a   1.000
_cell.length_b   1.000
_cell.length_c   1.000
_cell.angle_alpha   90.00
_cell.angle_beta   90.00
_cell.angle_gamma   90.00
#
_symmetry.space_group_name_H-M   'P 1'
#
loop_
_entity.id
_entity.type
_entity.pdbx_description
1 polymer ?
#
loop_
_entity_poly.entity_id
_entity_poly.type
_entity_poly.pdbx_seq_one_letter_code
_entity_poly.pdbx_strand_id
1 'polypeptide(L)'
;MENIYMITKRLTQQMFLHRKKLGLKQHEVAELLGKSEKTYQRLESTGRGLSDIFDILEIFQVLHFSTTEIVNVLGLPPLTLSEITEVYQDEETLKSIRENSICSAIRQTCGEMETSTIERLIFTLMKEQCERKGNSV
;
A
#
# COMPACT_ATOMS: atom_id res chain seq x y z
N MET A 1 -13.41 -15.49 -14.63
CA MET A 1 -12.50 -14.36 -14.93
C MET A 1 -13.29 -13.10 -14.66
N GLU A 2 -12.92 -12.34 -13.63
CA GLU A 2 -13.68 -11.14 -13.27
C GLU A 2 -13.53 -10.08 -14.38
N ASN A 3 -14.62 -9.41 -14.74
CA ASN A 3 -14.63 -8.47 -15.84
C ASN A 3 -13.82 -7.22 -15.46
N ILE A 4 -12.86 -6.81 -16.30
CA ILE A 4 -12.03 -5.59 -16.11
C ILE A 4 -12.90 -4.37 -15.76
N TYR A 5 -14.09 -4.27 -16.35
CA TYR A 5 -15.07 -3.23 -16.04
C TYR A 5 -15.44 -3.16 -14.54
N MET A 6 -15.58 -4.31 -13.87
CA MET A 6 -15.91 -4.39 -12.44
C MET A 6 -14.74 -3.95 -11.56
N ILE A 7 -13.51 -4.29 -11.93
CA ILE A 7 -12.29 -3.84 -11.24
C ILE A 7 -12.17 -2.32 -11.35
N THR A 8 -12.29 -1.77 -12.57
CA THR A 8 -12.23 -0.32 -12.79
C THR A 8 -13.31 0.42 -12.01
N LYS A 9 -14.54 -0.09 -11.99
CA LYS A 9 -15.64 0.51 -11.24
C LYS A 9 -15.41 0.53 -9.74
N ARG A 10 -14.89 -0.56 -9.16
CA ARG A 10 -14.52 -0.62 -7.74
C ARG A 10 -13.39 0.37 -7.43
N LEU A 11 -12.36 0.40 -8.27
CA LEU A 11 -11.22 1.30 -8.11
C LEU A 11 -11.67 2.76 -8.09
N THR A 12 -12.42 3.22 -9.10
CA THR A 12 -12.89 4.61 -9.17
C THR A 12 -13.77 5.00 -7.98
N GLN A 13 -14.65 4.09 -7.55
CA GLN A 13 -15.49 4.31 -6.39
C GLN A 13 -14.65 4.43 -5.11
N GLN A 14 -13.66 3.57 -4.90
CA GLN A 14 -12.79 3.62 -3.73
C GLN A 14 -11.89 4.85 -3.75
N MET A 15 -11.36 5.24 -4.91
CA MET A 15 -10.59 6.47 -5.05
C MET A 15 -11.38 7.70 -4.56
N PHE A 16 -12.64 7.80 -5.00
CA PHE A 16 -13.53 8.87 -4.55
C PHE A 16 -13.75 8.84 -3.03
N LEU A 17 -14.03 7.66 -2.47
CA LEU A 17 -14.27 7.50 -1.03
C LEU A 17 -13.04 7.87 -0.21
N HIS A 18 -11.86 7.37 -0.56
CA HIS A 18 -10.62 7.67 0.13
C HIS A 18 -10.27 9.16 0.04
N ARG A 19 -10.37 9.76 -1.15
CA ARG A 19 -10.14 11.19 -1.31
C ARG A 19 -11.08 12.01 -0.42
N LYS A 20 -12.38 11.67 -0.40
CA LYS A 20 -13.37 12.34 0.46
C LYS A 20 -13.08 12.15 1.94
N LYS A 21 -12.68 10.95 2.37
CA LYS A 21 -12.28 10.64 3.75
C LYS A 21 -11.06 11.46 4.18
N LEU A 22 -10.11 11.67 3.27
CA LEU A 22 -8.91 12.49 3.50
C LEU A 22 -9.20 14.00 3.40
N GLY A 23 -10.41 14.41 3.02
CA GLY A 23 -10.76 15.83 2.84
C GLY A 23 -10.11 16.49 1.63
N LEU A 24 -9.53 15.72 0.71
CA LEU A 24 -8.75 16.22 -0.42
C LEU A 24 -9.64 16.65 -1.60
N LYS A 25 -9.24 17.72 -2.25
CA LYS A 25 -9.78 18.17 -3.55
C LYS A 25 -9.07 17.41 -4.67
N GLN A 26 -9.69 17.40 -5.85
CA GLN A 26 -9.17 16.66 -7.01
C GLN A 26 -7.82 17.20 -7.48
N HIS A 27 -7.60 18.52 -7.45
CA HIS A 27 -6.31 19.11 -7.82
C HIS A 27 -5.18 18.70 -6.86
N GLU A 28 -5.45 18.58 -5.55
CA GLU A 28 -4.45 18.19 -4.55
C GLU A 28 -3.96 16.76 -4.81
N VAL A 29 -4.89 15.84 -5.10
CA VAL A 29 -4.51 14.47 -5.46
C VAL A 29 -3.78 14.44 -6.81
N ALA A 30 -4.21 15.25 -7.77
CA ALA A 30 -3.55 15.33 -9.07
C ALA A 30 -2.09 15.80 -8.94
N GLU A 31 -1.84 16.81 -8.09
CA GLU A 31 -0.50 17.32 -7.79
C GLU A 31 0.39 16.25 -7.14
N LEU A 32 -0.13 15.50 -6.16
CA LEU A 32 0.58 14.40 -5.50
C LEU A 32 0.93 13.26 -6.47
N LEU A 33 0.13 13.06 -7.51
CA LEU A 33 0.37 12.06 -8.56
C LEU A 33 1.21 12.61 -9.73
N GLY A 34 1.65 13.87 -9.70
CA GLY A 34 2.32 14.52 -10.83
C GLY A 34 1.47 14.58 -12.10
N LYS A 35 0.14 14.58 -11.98
CA LYS A 35 -0.82 14.58 -13.10
C LYS A 35 -1.61 15.90 -13.16
N SER A 36 -2.13 16.22 -14.35
CA SER A 36 -3.06 17.35 -14.47
C SER A 36 -4.38 17.05 -13.73
N GLU A 37 -5.03 18.08 -13.18
CA GLU A 37 -6.34 17.94 -12.54
C GLU A 37 -7.36 17.28 -13.48
N LYS A 38 -7.38 17.66 -14.77
CA LYS A 38 -8.26 17.04 -15.78
C LYS A 38 -7.99 15.54 -15.95
N THR A 39 -6.73 15.14 -15.89
CA THR A 39 -6.34 13.72 -15.96
C THR A 39 -6.89 12.97 -14.75
N TYR A 40 -6.69 13.50 -13.54
CA TYR A 40 -7.21 12.88 -12.32
C TYR A 40 -8.75 12.86 -12.29
N GLN A 41 -9.42 13.93 -12.68
CA GLN A 41 -10.88 13.99 -12.78
C GLN A 41 -11.42 12.91 -13.71
N ARG A 42 -10.83 12.74 -14.89
CA ARG A 42 -11.22 11.69 -15.84
C ARG A 42 -10.95 10.29 -15.28
N LEU A 43 -9.83 10.13 -14.59
CA LEU A 43 -9.43 8.88 -13.97
C LEU A 43 -10.38 8.51 -12.83
N GLU A 44 -10.70 9.42 -11.91
CA GLU A 44 -11.64 9.19 -10.82
C GLU A 44 -13.08 8.95 -11.33
N SER A 45 -13.50 9.60 -12.40
CA SER A 45 -14.87 9.46 -12.93
C SER A 45 -15.08 8.23 -13.80
N THR A 46 -14.06 7.80 -14.55
CA THR A 46 -14.21 6.75 -15.58
C THR A 46 -13.16 5.65 -15.55
N GLY A 47 -12.11 5.81 -14.75
CA GLY A 47 -10.93 4.95 -14.77
C GLY A 47 -10.02 5.15 -15.98
N ARG A 48 -10.40 6.00 -16.94
CA ARG A 48 -9.59 6.26 -18.12
C ARG A 48 -8.40 7.15 -17.79
N GLY A 49 -7.22 6.70 -18.19
CA GLY A 49 -5.94 7.38 -17.91
C GLY A 49 -5.08 6.65 -16.89
N LEU A 50 -5.51 5.48 -16.39
CA LEU A 50 -4.61 4.49 -15.83
C LEU A 50 -3.79 3.91 -16.98
N SER A 51 -2.50 4.24 -17.02
CA SER A 51 -1.60 3.87 -18.12
C SER A 51 -1.02 2.49 -17.90
N ASP A 52 -0.69 2.19 -16.64
CA ASP A 52 -0.01 0.97 -16.23
C ASP A 52 -0.27 0.64 -14.74
N ILE A 53 0.39 -0.40 -14.25
CA ILE A 53 0.29 -0.84 -12.86
C ILE A 53 0.94 0.14 -11.87
N PHE A 54 1.93 0.92 -12.29
CA PHE A 54 2.61 1.88 -11.42
C PHE A 54 1.71 3.05 -11.08
N ASP A 55 0.93 3.54 -12.05
CA ASP A 55 -0.13 4.54 -11.80
C ASP A 55 -1.11 4.07 -10.72
N ILE A 56 -1.49 2.79 -10.75
CA ILE A 56 -2.42 2.20 -9.77
C ILE A 56 -1.79 2.15 -8.38
N LEU A 57 -0.52 1.71 -8.29
CA LEU A 57 0.22 1.63 -7.03
C LEU A 57 0.43 3.01 -6.39
N GLU A 58 0.74 4.02 -7.21
CA GLU A 58 0.92 5.40 -6.75
C GLU A 58 -0.38 5.97 -6.19
N ILE A 59 -1.52 5.69 -6.84
CA ILE A 59 -2.85 6.05 -6.34
C ILE A 59 -3.12 5.40 -4.97
N PHE A 60 -2.82 4.12 -4.81
CA PHE A 60 -2.99 3.44 -3.53
C PHE A 60 -2.15 4.07 -2.42
N GLN A 61 -0.92 4.46 -2.75
CA GLN A 61 -0.04 5.14 -1.81
C GLN A 61 -0.58 6.53 -1.43
N VAL A 62 -0.90 7.38 -2.41
CA VAL A 62 -1.38 8.76 -2.20
C VAL A 62 -2.72 8.80 -1.45
N LEU A 63 -3.60 7.83 -1.72
CA LEU A 63 -4.92 7.76 -1.09
C LEU A 63 -4.95 6.85 0.15
N HIS A 64 -3.80 6.40 0.63
CA HIS A 64 -3.64 5.59 1.83
C HIS A 64 -4.53 4.34 1.87
N PHE A 65 -4.51 3.56 0.79
CA PHE A 65 -5.16 2.25 0.75
C PHE A 65 -4.39 1.25 1.62
N SER A 66 -5.13 0.46 2.40
CA SER A 66 -4.58 -0.70 3.09
C SER A 66 -4.38 -1.88 2.13
N THR A 67 -3.50 -2.81 2.49
CA THR A 67 -3.27 -4.04 1.71
C THR A 67 -4.57 -4.82 1.47
N THR A 68 -5.47 -4.88 2.44
CA THR A 68 -6.76 -5.56 2.31
C THR A 68 -7.69 -4.88 1.30
N GLU A 69 -7.70 -3.54 1.29
CA GLU A 69 -8.47 -2.77 0.30
C GLU A 69 -7.90 -2.96 -1.11
N ILE A 70 -6.58 -3.00 -1.26
CA ILE A 70 -5.90 -3.25 -2.55
C ILE A 70 -6.30 -4.62 -3.11
N VAL A 71 -6.20 -5.68 -2.30
CA VAL A 71 -6.59 -7.05 -2.70
C VAL A 71 -8.05 -7.08 -3.16
N ASN A 72 -8.94 -6.45 -2.40
CA ASN A 72 -10.38 -6.42 -2.72
C ASN A 72 -10.68 -5.62 -4.00
N VAL A 73 -10.08 -4.44 -4.17
CA VAL A 73 -10.29 -3.58 -5.34
C VAL A 73 -9.84 -4.27 -6.62
N LEU A 74 -8.65 -4.88 -6.59
CA LEU A 74 -8.07 -5.58 -7.73
C LEU A 74 -8.74 -6.93 -8.02
N GLY A 75 -9.67 -7.38 -7.16
CA GLY A 75 -10.29 -8.69 -7.29
C GLY A 75 -9.26 -9.82 -7.19
N LEU A 76 -8.16 -9.57 -6.48
CA LEU A 76 -7.13 -10.58 -6.27
C LEU A 76 -7.68 -11.62 -5.30
N PRO A 77 -7.44 -12.92 -5.55
CA PRO A 77 -7.74 -13.92 -4.55
C PRO A 77 -6.98 -13.55 -3.27
N PRO A 78 -7.58 -13.72 -2.08
CA PRO A 78 -6.83 -13.61 -0.85
C PRO A 78 -5.66 -14.60 -0.92
N LEU A 79 -4.45 -14.12 -0.60
CA LEU A 79 -3.25 -14.94 -0.61
C LEU A 79 -3.49 -16.20 0.22
N THR A 80 -3.35 -17.35 -0.43
CA THR A 80 -3.42 -18.64 0.24
C THR A 80 -2.15 -18.84 1.06
N LEU A 81 -2.25 -19.60 2.15
CA LEU A 81 -1.08 -19.99 2.94
C LEU A 81 0.01 -20.64 2.07
N SER A 82 -0.38 -21.39 1.04
CA SER A 82 0.54 -22.00 0.06
C SER A 82 1.31 -20.96 -0.76
N GLU A 83 0.66 -19.89 -1.23
CA GLU A 83 1.34 -18.83 -2.00
C GLU A 83 2.30 -18.01 -1.11
N ILE A 84 1.93 -17.81 0.16
CA ILE A 84 2.81 -17.16 1.15
C ILE A 84 4.03 -18.04 1.43
N THR A 85 3.86 -19.37 1.54
CA THR A 85 4.96 -20.33 1.74
C THR A 85 5.85 -20.51 0.50
N GLU A 86 5.36 -20.25 -0.71
CA GLU A 86 6.18 -20.33 -1.93
C GLU A 86 7.16 -19.16 -2.07
N VAL A 87 6.76 -17.97 -1.61
CA VAL A 87 7.61 -16.77 -1.58
C VAL A 87 8.56 -16.77 -0.38
N TYR A 88 8.10 -17.34 0.74
CA TYR A 88 8.87 -17.46 1.99
C TYR A 88 9.02 -18.93 2.38
N GLN A 89 10.17 -19.52 2.09
CA GLN A 89 10.45 -20.94 2.34
C GLN A 89 10.90 -21.26 3.78
N ASP A 90 10.98 -20.23 4.63
CA ASP A 90 11.40 -20.34 6.01
C ASP A 90 10.17 -20.50 6.94
N GLU A 91 10.09 -21.65 7.61
CA GLU A 91 9.03 -21.97 8.58
C GLU A 91 8.94 -20.96 9.73
N GLU A 92 10.05 -20.31 10.08
CA GLU A 92 10.14 -19.33 11.15
C GLU A 92 9.54 -17.98 10.71
N THR A 93 9.78 -17.51 9.48
CA THR A 93 9.12 -16.33 8.86
C THR A 93 7.62 -16.54 8.69
N LEU A 94 7.18 -17.75 8.30
CA LEU A 94 5.75 -18.07 8.17
C LEU A 94 5.02 -18.09 9.51
N LYS A 95 5.69 -18.60 10.56
CA LYS A 95 5.19 -18.60 11.93
C LYS A 95 5.24 -17.19 12.55
N SER A 96 6.24 -16.40 12.17
CA SER A 96 6.45 -15.02 12.58
C SER A 96 5.45 -14.04 11.95
N ILE A 97 5.12 -14.18 10.65
CA ILE A 97 4.00 -13.46 9.99
C ILE A 97 2.67 -13.82 10.67
N ARG A 98 2.56 -15.05 11.17
CA ARG A 98 1.42 -15.51 11.97
C ARG A 98 1.37 -14.93 13.38
N GLU A 99 2.52 -14.65 14.02
CA GLU A 99 2.59 -14.38 15.47
C GLU A 99 3.09 -12.99 15.89
N ASN A 100 3.60 -12.10 14.99
CA ASN A 100 3.78 -10.60 15.13
C ASN A 100 5.08 -10.03 14.46
N SER A 101 5.45 -10.49 13.27
CA SER A 101 6.86 -10.66 12.86
C SER A 101 7.96 -9.65 13.25
N ILE A 102 7.83 -8.35 12.92
CA ILE A 102 8.95 -7.41 13.07
C ILE A 102 9.23 -6.98 14.52
N CYS A 103 8.18 -6.83 15.34
CA CYS A 103 8.34 -6.38 16.72
C CYS A 103 8.87 -7.51 17.62
N SER A 104 8.49 -8.76 17.32
CA SER A 104 8.97 -9.94 18.03
C SER A 104 10.45 -10.21 17.75
N ALA A 105 10.91 -10.07 16.49
CA ALA A 105 12.30 -10.31 16.10
C ALA A 105 13.30 -9.32 16.73
N ILE A 106 12.92 -8.04 16.88
CA ILE A 106 13.78 -7.03 17.53
C ILE A 106 13.89 -7.30 19.03
N ARG A 107 12.82 -7.73 19.71
CA ARG A 107 12.89 -8.16 21.13
C ARG A 107 13.82 -9.34 21.34
N GLN A 108 13.76 -10.31 20.43
CA GLN A 108 14.56 -11.53 20.58
C GLN A 108 16.07 -11.24 20.43
N THR A 109 16.43 -10.28 19.58
CA THR A 109 17.84 -9.92 19.32
C THR A 109 18.37 -8.84 20.28
N CYS A 110 17.51 -7.90 20.71
CA CYS A 110 17.92 -6.73 21.51
C CYS A 110 17.47 -6.79 22.99
N GLY A 111 16.97 -7.93 23.46
CA GLY A 111 16.48 -8.13 24.83
C GLY A 111 15.07 -7.58 25.04
N GLU A 112 14.61 -7.53 26.30
CA GLU A 112 13.26 -7.05 26.70
C GLU A 112 13.08 -5.54 26.49
N MET A 113 13.23 -5.07 25.26
CA MET A 113 12.84 -3.73 24.88
C MET A 113 11.31 -3.62 24.83
N GLU A 114 10.79 -2.53 25.39
CA GLU A 114 9.38 -2.20 25.29
C GLU A 114 8.96 -2.03 23.83
N THR A 115 7.77 -2.51 23.47
CA THR A 115 7.32 -2.52 22.07
C THR A 115 7.17 -1.10 21.52
N SER A 116 6.82 -0.13 22.36
CA SER A 116 6.79 1.30 22.01
C SER A 116 8.16 1.83 21.53
N THR A 117 9.24 1.30 22.08
CA THR A 117 10.62 1.68 21.74
C THR A 117 11.06 1.02 20.43
N ILE A 118 10.65 -0.23 20.22
CA ILE A 118 10.90 -0.99 19.00
C ILE A 118 10.18 -0.37 17.80
N GLU A 119 8.91 0.00 17.97
CA GLU A 119 8.11 0.67 16.94
C GLU A 119 8.72 2.01 16.54
N ARG A 120 9.21 2.80 17.51
CA ARG A 120 9.94 4.04 17.26
C ARG A 120 11.24 3.82 16.49
N LEU A 121 11.96 2.75 16.79
CA LEU A 121 13.21 2.40 16.12
C LEU A 121 12.96 2.03 14.65
N ILE A 122 11.95 1.19 14.40
CA ILE A 122 11.52 0.81 13.04
C ILE A 122 11.12 2.04 12.24
N PHE A 123 10.30 2.91 12.84
CA PHE A 123 9.85 4.15 12.19
C PHE A 123 11.02 5.08 11.83
N THR A 124 12.01 5.19 12.72
CA THR A 124 13.22 6.00 12.48
C THR A 124 14.08 5.41 11.36
N LEU A 125 14.26 4.09 11.33
CA LEU A 125 15.02 3.41 10.28
C LEU A 125 14.36 3.51 8.91
N MET A 126 13.02 3.40 8.85
CA MET A 126 12.27 3.61 7.61
C MET A 126 12.40 5.04 7.10
N LYS A 127 12.35 6.03 7.99
CA LYS A 127 12.54 7.45 7.63
C LYS A 127 13.93 7.71 7.05
N GLU A 128 14.98 7.20 7.70
CA GLU A 128 16.37 7.32 7.23
C GLU A 128 16.57 6.63 5.87
N GLN A 129 15.95 5.47 5.65
CA GLN A 129 16.02 4.76 4.37
C GLN A 129 15.29 5.49 3.24
N CYS A 130 14.16 6.15 3.53
CA CYS A 130 13.48 7.03 2.60
C CYS A 130 14.33 8.26 2.25
N GLU A 131 15.01 8.87 3.21
CA GLU A 131 15.92 10.01 2.98
C GLU A 131 17.14 9.61 2.14
N ARG A 132 17.73 8.43 2.36
CA ARG A 132 18.82 7.90 1.50
C ARG A 132 18.37 7.61 0.07
N LYS A 133 17.13 7.14 -0.13
CA LYS A 133 16.56 6.94 -1.46
C LYS A 133 16.17 8.27 -2.14
N GLY A 134 15.77 9.28 -1.37
CA GLY A 134 15.55 10.65 -1.86
C GLY A 134 16.85 11.39 -2.22
N ASN A 135 17.97 11.02 -1.58
CA ASN A 135 19.31 11.55 -1.88
C ASN A 135 20.09 10.71 -2.90
N SER A 136 19.47 9.69 -3.51
CA SER A 136 20.02 8.99 -4.68
C SER A 136 19.64 9.76 -5.95
N VAL A 137 20.22 10.95 -6.10
CA VAL A 137 20.27 11.74 -7.35
C VAL A 137 21.68 11.67 -7.90
#